data_AF-A0A8J2TGW9-F1
#
_entry.id   AF-A0A8J2TGW9-F1
#
_cell.length_a   1.000
_cell.length_b   1.000
_cell.length_c   1.000
_cell.angle_alpha   90.00
_cell.angle_beta   90.00
_cell.angle_gamma   90.00
#
_symmetry.space_group_name_H-M   'P 1'
#
loop_
_entity.id
_entity.type
_entity.pdbx_description
1 polymer ?
#
loop_
_entity_poly.entity_id
_entity_poly.type
_entity_poly.pdbx_seq_one_letter_code
_entity_poly.pdbx_strand_id
1 'polypeptide(L)'
;MKRNGTENLTPLQEKAVNLLLAGKTLTAVASELKIGRVTLNRWLNHPMFKGELEARQLEISQEVQHKILSLAAKSIDKLEALLDSGDPNVVFKTATFFLSRIPVQSHDVDDSPNWEKELKKEAEAMAKIELDKLYMADYGNYEAYLRLEKSVDMLSIRRERIELEQMYFEQLKKEKLADL
;
A
#
# COMPACT_ATOMS: atom_id res chain seq x y z
N MET A 1 -7.46 -26.79 15.12
CA MET A 1 -7.07 -26.02 16.31
C MET A 1 -8.06 -26.32 17.44
N LYS A 2 -7.56 -26.70 18.62
CA LYS A 2 -8.39 -27.07 19.79
C LYS A 2 -8.87 -25.79 20.49
N ARG A 3 -10.19 -25.66 20.74
CA ARG A 3 -10.78 -24.53 21.49
C ARG A 3 -10.51 -24.75 22.99
N ASN A 4 -9.64 -23.93 23.58
CA ASN A 4 -9.36 -23.92 25.02
C ASN A 4 -10.41 -23.06 25.74
N GLY A 5 -11.04 -23.62 26.80
CA GLY A 5 -11.82 -22.86 27.79
C GLY A 5 -13.33 -23.15 27.77
N THR A 6 -13.74 -24.26 28.36
CA THR A 6 -15.15 -24.58 28.63
C THR A 6 -15.66 -23.80 29.84
N GLU A 7 -15.96 -22.52 29.64
CA GLU A 7 -17.17 -21.96 30.22
C GLU A 7 -18.07 -21.67 29.01
N ASN A 8 -19.02 -22.56 28.73
CA ASN A 8 -19.89 -22.37 27.58
C ASN A 8 -20.80 -21.15 27.84
N LEU A 9 -21.07 -20.36 26.80
CA LEU A 9 -22.11 -19.35 26.88
C LEU A 9 -23.39 -19.98 27.40
N THR A 10 -24.09 -19.27 28.28
CA THR A 10 -25.42 -19.71 28.68
C THR A 10 -26.34 -19.73 27.45
N PRO A 11 -27.39 -20.58 27.41
CA PRO A 11 -28.32 -20.60 26.28
C PRO A 11 -28.95 -19.22 25.97
N LEU A 12 -29.08 -18.37 27.00
CA LEU A 12 -29.59 -17.01 26.84
C LEU A 12 -28.57 -16.07 26.18
N GLN A 13 -27.28 -16.23 26.51
CA GLN A 13 -26.19 -15.52 25.86
C GLN A 13 -26.00 -15.96 24.41
N GLU A 14 -26.11 -17.26 24.11
CA GLU A 14 -26.06 -17.76 22.73
C GLU A 14 -27.19 -17.16 21.87
N LYS A 15 -28.41 -17.11 22.41
CA LYS A 15 -29.54 -16.43 21.74
C LYS A 15 -29.25 -14.95 21.52
N ALA A 16 -28.66 -14.26 22.50
CA ALA A 16 -28.27 -12.86 22.35
C ALA A 16 -27.25 -12.67 21.22
N VAL A 17 -26.21 -13.51 21.16
CA VAL A 17 -25.22 -13.49 20.07
C VAL A 17 -25.91 -13.65 18.72
N ASN A 18 -26.78 -14.65 18.55
CA ASN A 18 -27.48 -14.87 17.28
C ASN A 18 -28.35 -13.67 16.86
N LEU A 19 -29.05 -13.03 17.80
CA LEU A 19 -29.86 -11.85 17.52
C LEU A 19 -29.01 -10.63 17.14
N LEU A 20 -27.83 -10.48 17.76
CA LEU A 20 -26.88 -9.41 17.42
C LEU A 20 -26.26 -9.65 16.03
N LEU A 21 -25.90 -10.89 15.71
CA LEU A 21 -25.40 -11.26 14.37
C LEU A 21 -26.46 -11.04 13.28
N ALA A 22 -27.74 -11.19 13.62
CA ALA A 22 -28.86 -10.85 12.74
C ALA A 22 -29.09 -9.32 12.58
N GLY A 23 -28.26 -8.48 13.20
CA GLY A 23 -28.31 -7.02 13.07
C GLY A 23 -29.32 -6.33 14.00
N LYS A 24 -29.89 -7.03 14.99
CA LYS A 24 -30.80 -6.39 15.95
C LYS A 24 -30.04 -5.44 16.88
N THR A 25 -30.68 -4.32 17.23
CA THR A 25 -30.11 -3.36 18.17
C THR A 25 -30.09 -3.92 19.59
N LEU A 26 -29.19 -3.42 20.44
CA LEU A 26 -29.09 -3.84 21.86
C LEU A 26 -30.43 -3.73 22.59
N THR A 27 -31.20 -2.68 22.31
CA THR A 27 -32.53 -2.46 22.91
C THR A 27 -33.53 -3.52 22.46
N ALA A 28 -33.54 -3.87 21.18
CA ALA A 28 -34.42 -4.91 20.65
C ALA A 28 -34.06 -6.29 21.23
N VAL A 29 -32.78 -6.63 21.28
CA VAL A 29 -32.29 -7.89 21.87
C VAL A 29 -32.65 -8.00 23.35
N ALA A 30 -32.42 -6.93 24.13
CA ALA A 30 -32.76 -6.91 25.55
C ALA A 30 -34.26 -7.11 25.79
N SER A 31 -35.10 -6.44 24.99
CA SER A 31 -36.56 -6.58 25.04
C SER A 31 -37.02 -8.00 24.69
N GLU A 32 -36.48 -8.57 23.62
CA GLU A 32 -36.86 -9.90 23.11
C GLU A 32 -36.47 -11.03 24.06
N LEU A 33 -35.31 -10.90 24.71
CA LEU A 33 -34.83 -11.86 25.71
C LEU A 33 -35.36 -11.58 27.11
N LYS A 34 -36.17 -10.53 27.30
CA LYS A 34 -36.72 -10.08 28.59
C LYS A 34 -35.62 -9.88 29.65
N ILE A 35 -34.48 -9.31 29.25
CA ILE A 35 -33.36 -8.97 30.13
C ILE A 35 -33.17 -7.46 30.22
N GLY A 36 -32.57 -6.99 31.31
CA GLY A 36 -32.18 -5.59 31.43
C GLY A 36 -31.05 -5.24 30.44
N ARG A 37 -31.11 -4.04 29.84
CA ARG A 37 -30.04 -3.53 28.96
C ARG A 37 -28.66 -3.50 29.64
N VAL A 38 -28.63 -3.24 30.96
CA VAL A 38 -27.41 -3.30 31.79
C VAL A 38 -26.80 -4.70 31.80
N THR A 39 -27.62 -5.74 31.85
CA THR A 39 -27.16 -7.14 31.80
C THR A 39 -26.50 -7.45 30.46
N LEU A 40 -27.11 -7.03 29.35
CA LEU A 40 -26.54 -7.21 28.01
C LEU A 40 -25.22 -6.43 27.84
N ASN A 41 -25.17 -5.18 28.31
CA ASN A 41 -23.93 -4.40 28.31
C ASN A 41 -22.83 -5.06 29.14
N ARG A 42 -23.15 -5.64 30.30
CA ARG A 42 -22.19 -6.40 31.11
C ARG A 42 -21.64 -7.61 30.35
N TRP A 43 -22.48 -8.32 29.59
CA TRP A 43 -22.02 -9.43 28.75
C TRP A 43 -21.12 -8.96 27.61
N LEU A 44 -21.43 -7.84 26.95
CA LEU A 44 -20.56 -7.28 25.91
C LEU A 44 -19.15 -6.91 26.41
N ASN A 45 -19.03 -6.61 27.70
CA ASN A 45 -17.73 -6.35 28.36
C ASN A 45 -17.07 -7.62 28.90
N HIS A 46 -17.75 -8.77 28.89
CA HIS A 46 -17.21 -10.03 29.36
C HIS A 46 -16.36 -10.67 28.26
N PRO A 47 -15.07 -10.98 28.49
CA PRO A 47 -14.15 -11.45 27.45
C PRO A 47 -14.67 -12.64 26.64
N MET A 48 -15.33 -13.59 27.30
CA MET A 48 -15.88 -14.79 26.66
C MET A 48 -17.03 -14.51 25.70
N PHE A 49 -18.00 -13.68 26.11
CA PHE A 49 -19.14 -13.34 25.27
C PHE A 49 -18.71 -12.47 24.10
N LYS A 50 -17.83 -11.50 24.37
CA LYS A 50 -17.25 -10.64 23.35
C LYS A 50 -16.45 -11.44 22.33
N GLY A 51 -15.56 -12.33 22.80
CA GLY A 51 -14.73 -13.16 21.94
C GLY A 51 -15.55 -14.07 21.03
N GLU A 52 -16.61 -14.69 21.55
CA GLU A 52 -17.50 -15.52 20.72
C GLU A 52 -18.28 -14.69 19.69
N LEU A 53 -18.78 -13.51 20.07
CA LEU A 53 -19.47 -12.61 19.15
C LEU A 53 -18.55 -12.15 18.01
N GLU A 54 -17.34 -11.70 18.35
CA GLU A 54 -16.33 -11.25 17.38
C GLU A 54 -15.86 -12.39 16.48
N ALA A 55 -15.64 -13.58 17.02
CA ALA A 55 -15.27 -14.76 16.24
C ALA A 55 -16.34 -15.10 15.19
N ARG A 56 -17.62 -15.13 15.57
CA ARG A 56 -18.72 -15.40 14.63
C ARG A 56 -18.92 -14.26 13.62
N GLN A 57 -18.72 -13.00 14.02
CA GLN A 57 -18.73 -11.87 13.08
C GLN A 57 -17.63 -12.02 12.02
N LEU A 58 -16.43 -12.43 12.44
CA LEU A 58 -15.32 -12.69 11.55
C LEU A 58 -15.62 -13.84 10.59
N GLU A 59 -16.16 -14.96 11.09
CA GLU A 59 -16.56 -16.11 10.26
C GLU A 59 -17.56 -15.70 9.17
N ILE A 60 -18.62 -14.96 9.53
CA ILE A 60 -19.61 -14.45 8.57
C ILE A 60 -18.95 -13.52 7.55
N SER A 61 -18.08 -12.60 8.00
CA SER A 61 -17.39 -11.67 7.09
C SER A 61 -16.48 -12.41 6.11
N GLN A 62 -15.77 -13.44 6.56
CA GLN A 62 -14.92 -14.27 5.72
C GLN A 62 -15.75 -15.04 4.70
N GLU A 63 -16.87 -15.64 5.10
CA GLU A 63 -17.77 -16.33 4.18
C GLU A 63 -18.32 -15.41 3.10
N VAL A 64 -18.76 -14.20 3.47
CA VAL A 64 -19.23 -13.18 2.53
C VAL A 64 -18.11 -12.78 1.56
N GLN A 65 -16.90 -12.55 2.07
CA GLN A 65 -15.76 -12.21 1.23
C GLN A 65 -15.43 -13.33 0.23
N HIS A 66 -15.41 -14.59 0.68
CA HIS A 66 -15.22 -15.74 -0.21
C HIS A 66 -16.30 -15.82 -1.29
N LYS A 67 -17.56 -15.57 -0.93
CA LYS A 67 -18.67 -15.55 -1.89
C LYS A 67 -18.52 -14.44 -2.93
N ILE A 68 -18.09 -13.24 -2.52
CA ILE A 68 -17.82 -12.13 -3.43
C ILE A 68 -16.69 -12.49 -4.39
N LEU A 69 -15.58 -13.04 -3.89
CA LEU A 69 -14.45 -13.45 -4.72
C LEU A 69 -14.86 -14.55 -5.71
N SER A 70 -15.67 -15.52 -5.29
CA SER A 70 -16.21 -16.56 -6.17
C SER A 70 -17.12 -15.99 -7.26
N LEU A 71 -17.97 -15.01 -6.93
CA LEU A 71 -18.82 -14.33 -7.91
C LEU A 71 -18.01 -13.49 -8.89
N ALA A 72 -16.94 -12.84 -8.42
CA ALA A 72 -16.02 -12.11 -9.27
C ALA A 72 -15.34 -13.04 -10.27
N ALA A 73 -14.80 -14.18 -9.82
CA ALA A 73 -14.21 -15.20 -10.69
C ALA A 73 -15.21 -15.68 -11.75
N LYS A 74 -16.43 -16.08 -11.34
CA LYS A 74 -17.51 -16.47 -12.27
C LYS A 74 -17.89 -15.39 -13.27
N SER A 75 -17.78 -14.12 -12.87
CA SER A 75 -18.07 -12.99 -13.77
C SER A 75 -16.96 -12.81 -14.79
N ILE A 76 -15.69 -13.03 -14.40
CA ILE A 76 -14.55 -13.04 -15.32
C ILE A 76 -14.71 -14.19 -16.32
N ASP A 77 -15.02 -15.41 -15.89
CA ASP A 77 -15.24 -16.56 -16.80
C ASP A 77 -16.32 -16.26 -17.85
N LYS A 78 -17.41 -15.60 -17.44
CA LYS A 78 -18.47 -15.19 -18.35
C LYS A 78 -18.02 -14.12 -19.34
N LEU A 79 -17.20 -13.17 -18.91
CA LEU A 79 -16.63 -12.15 -19.80
C LEU A 79 -15.63 -12.77 -20.77
N GLU A 80 -14.82 -13.74 -20.34
CA GLU A 80 -13.91 -14.48 -21.19
C GLU A 80 -14.68 -15.22 -22.30
N ALA A 81 -15.77 -15.91 -21.96
CA ALA A 81 -16.62 -16.60 -22.94
C ALA A 81 -17.25 -15.65 -23.99
N LEU A 82 -17.42 -14.35 -23.69
CA LEU A 82 -17.90 -13.37 -24.67
C LEU A 82 -16.84 -13.03 -25.74
N LEU A 83 -15.56 -13.28 -25.48
CA LEU A 83 -14.50 -13.12 -26.48
C LEU A 83 -14.62 -14.16 -27.60
N ASP A 84 -15.20 -15.32 -27.32
CA ASP A 84 -15.48 -16.38 -28.29
C ASP A 84 -16.87 -16.24 -28.95
N SER A 85 -17.58 -15.13 -28.71
CA SER A 85 -18.90 -14.94 -29.28
C SER A 85 -18.86 -14.78 -30.81
N GLY A 86 -19.88 -15.27 -31.49
CA GLY A 86 -20.03 -15.10 -32.94
C GLY A 86 -20.44 -13.69 -33.38
N ASP A 87 -20.66 -12.76 -32.45
CA ASP A 87 -21.01 -11.36 -32.72
C ASP A 87 -19.76 -10.47 -32.59
N PRO A 88 -19.21 -9.94 -33.70
CA PRO A 88 -18.02 -9.10 -33.67
C PRO A 88 -18.14 -7.87 -32.78
N ASN A 89 -19.35 -7.33 -32.59
CA ASN A 89 -19.57 -6.17 -31.73
C ASN A 89 -19.47 -6.53 -30.25
N VAL A 90 -19.92 -7.74 -29.87
CA VAL A 90 -19.78 -8.27 -28.50
C VAL A 90 -18.32 -8.57 -28.20
N VAL A 91 -17.60 -9.19 -29.14
CA VAL A 91 -16.16 -9.44 -29.02
C VAL A 91 -15.39 -8.12 -28.87
N PHE A 92 -15.64 -7.15 -29.74
CA PHE A 92 -14.97 -5.85 -29.71
C PHE A 92 -15.16 -5.10 -28.38
N LYS A 93 -16.40 -5.05 -27.88
CA LYS A 93 -16.72 -4.39 -26.60
C LYS A 93 -16.05 -5.10 -25.42
N THR A 94 -16.08 -6.43 -25.41
CA THR A 94 -15.47 -7.24 -24.35
C THR A 94 -13.95 -7.09 -24.34
N ALA A 95 -13.30 -7.18 -25.51
CA ALA A 95 -11.87 -6.98 -25.65
C ALA A 95 -11.44 -5.55 -25.21
N THR A 96 -12.17 -4.52 -25.67
CA THR A 96 -11.91 -3.13 -25.28
C THR A 96 -12.08 -2.93 -23.77
N PHE A 97 -13.10 -3.55 -23.16
CA PHE A 97 -13.30 -3.49 -21.71
C PHE A 97 -12.08 -4.04 -20.96
N PHE A 98 -11.58 -5.22 -21.32
CA PHE A 98 -10.38 -5.79 -20.70
C PHE A 98 -9.14 -4.91 -20.89
N LEU A 99 -8.90 -4.46 -22.12
CA LEU A 99 -7.75 -3.60 -22.45
C LEU A 99 -7.78 -2.27 -21.68
N SER A 100 -8.97 -1.70 -21.43
CA SER A 100 -9.11 -0.46 -20.65
C SER A 100 -8.86 -0.63 -19.14
N ARG A 101 -8.90 -1.86 -18.63
CA ARG A 101 -8.74 -2.17 -17.19
C ARG A 101 -7.33 -2.62 -16.84
N ILE A 102 -6.58 -3.09 -17.82
CA ILE A 102 -5.15 -3.28 -17.68
C ILE A 102 -4.53 -1.89 -17.81
N PRO A 103 -3.89 -1.33 -16.77
CA PRO A 103 -3.02 -0.19 -17.00
C PRO A 103 -2.01 -0.69 -18.02
N VAL A 104 -2.05 -0.12 -19.22
CA VAL A 104 -0.91 -0.20 -20.13
C VAL A 104 0.19 0.50 -19.35
N GLN A 105 0.97 -0.29 -18.62
CA GLN A 105 2.31 0.12 -18.25
C GLN A 105 2.95 0.34 -19.61
N SER A 106 2.93 1.59 -20.08
CA SER A 106 4.10 2.05 -20.80
C SER A 106 5.22 1.66 -19.86
N HIS A 107 5.99 0.64 -20.25
CA HIS A 107 7.37 0.64 -19.85
C HIS A 107 7.94 1.89 -20.52
N ASP A 108 7.66 3.05 -19.92
CA ASP A 108 8.67 4.06 -19.75
C ASP A 108 9.69 3.32 -18.89
N VAL A 109 10.56 2.54 -19.55
CA VAL A 109 11.86 2.25 -19.00
C VAL A 109 12.38 3.65 -18.74
N ASP A 110 12.38 4.05 -17.47
CA ASP A 110 13.15 5.19 -17.04
C ASP A 110 14.61 4.80 -17.29
N ASP A 111 15.04 4.99 -18.54
CA ASP A 111 16.41 4.87 -19.00
C ASP A 111 17.28 5.96 -18.38
N SER A 112 16.72 6.84 -17.53
CA SER A 112 17.52 7.68 -16.65
C SER A 112 18.38 6.76 -15.79
N PRO A 113 19.70 6.75 -16.02
CA PRO A 113 20.52 5.78 -15.35
C PRO A 113 20.47 6.03 -13.84
N ASN A 114 20.17 4.99 -13.08
CA ASN A 114 20.10 5.01 -11.61
C ASN A 114 21.44 5.42 -10.93
N TRP A 115 22.49 5.75 -11.69
CA TRP A 115 23.74 6.26 -11.15
C TRP A 115 23.55 7.60 -10.43
N GLU A 116 22.60 8.46 -10.79
CA GLU A 116 22.39 9.74 -10.08
C GLU A 116 21.90 9.53 -8.65
N LYS A 117 20.96 8.61 -8.49
CA LYS A 117 20.38 8.27 -7.19
C LYS A 117 21.38 7.49 -6.34
N GLU A 118 22.13 6.58 -6.96
CA GLU A 118 23.19 5.83 -6.28
C GLU A 118 24.37 6.73 -5.90
N LEU A 119 24.80 7.66 -6.77
CA LEU A 119 25.82 8.67 -6.44
C LEU A 119 25.38 9.57 -5.30
N LYS A 120 24.11 9.99 -5.29
CA LYS A 120 23.59 10.85 -4.23
C LYS A 120 23.62 10.14 -2.88
N LYS A 121 23.21 8.87 -2.87
CA LYS A 121 23.23 8.01 -1.68
C LYS A 121 24.66 7.74 -1.19
N GLU A 122 25.59 7.52 -2.12
CA GLU A 122 27.01 7.30 -1.81
C GLU A 122 27.69 8.59 -1.31
N ALA A 123 27.37 9.73 -1.90
CA ALA A 123 27.83 11.04 -1.44
C ALA A 123 27.29 11.39 -0.04
N GLU A 124 26.01 11.11 0.24
CA GLU A 124 25.40 11.27 1.56
C GLU A 124 26.06 10.36 2.61
N ALA A 125 26.35 9.11 2.25
CA ALA A 125 27.06 8.18 3.14
C ALA A 125 28.50 8.65 3.44
N MET A 126 29.23 9.12 2.44
CA MET A 126 30.58 9.66 2.62
C MET A 126 30.61 10.95 3.43
N ALA A 127 29.67 11.87 3.17
CA ALA A 127 29.53 13.10 3.94
C ALA A 127 29.26 12.81 5.42
N LYS A 128 28.42 11.80 5.71
CA LYS A 128 28.12 11.38 7.08
C LYS A 128 29.33 10.78 7.80
N ILE A 129 30.10 9.93 7.12
CA ILE A 129 31.34 9.35 7.67
C ILE A 129 32.36 10.47 7.99
N GLU A 130 32.48 11.45 7.11
CA GLU A 130 33.42 12.56 7.31
C GLU A 130 32.95 13.51 8.42
N LEU A 131 31.63 13.75 8.51
CA LEU A 131 31.03 14.50 9.61
C LEU A 131 31.28 13.83 10.96
N ASP A 132 31.09 12.51 11.05
CA ASP A 132 31.34 11.73 12.27
C ASP A 132 32.82 11.77 12.68
N LYS A 133 33.76 11.71 11.73
CA LYS A 133 35.20 11.88 12.03
C LYS A 133 35.50 13.28 12.56
N LEU A 134 34.83 14.31 12.04
CA LEU A 134 34.98 15.69 12.45
C LEU A 134 34.39 15.94 13.85
N TYR A 135 33.21 15.37 14.14
CA TYR A 135 32.59 15.37 15.46
C TYR A 135 33.43 14.64 16.53
N MET A 136 34.18 13.61 16.13
CA MET A 136 35.08 12.87 17.04
C MET A 136 36.44 13.55 17.24
N ALA A 137 36.87 14.43 16.33
CA ALA A 137 38.20 15.04 16.37
C ALA A 137 38.25 16.39 17.08
N ASP A 138 37.16 17.17 17.13
CA ASP A 138 37.19 18.50 17.75
C ASP A 138 35.79 18.97 18.16
N TYR A 139 35.47 18.96 19.46
CA TYR A 139 34.19 19.49 19.97
C TYR A 139 34.12 21.04 19.93
N GLY A 140 34.96 21.69 19.12
CA GLY A 140 35.21 23.13 19.19
C GLY A 140 35.33 23.92 17.90
N ASN A 141 35.23 23.33 16.69
CA ASN A 141 35.56 24.08 15.46
C ASN A 141 34.43 24.15 14.41
N TYR A 142 33.53 25.13 14.61
CA TYR A 142 32.42 25.50 13.71
C TYR A 142 32.88 25.90 12.28
N GLU A 143 34.11 26.39 12.11
CA GLU A 143 34.66 26.79 10.80
C GLU A 143 34.92 25.60 9.88
N ALA A 144 35.20 24.41 10.43
CA ALA A 144 35.37 23.21 9.63
C ALA A 144 34.03 22.70 9.07
N TYR A 145 32.94 22.92 9.80
CA TYR A 145 31.56 22.61 9.37
C TYR A 145 31.15 23.47 8.16
N LEU A 146 31.40 24.79 8.23
CA LEU A 146 31.12 25.73 7.15
C LEU A 146 31.97 25.51 5.89
N ARG A 147 33.19 24.97 6.02
CA ARG A 147 34.02 24.57 4.87
C ARG A 147 33.48 23.34 4.15
N LEU A 148 32.91 22.38 4.90
CA LEU A 148 32.31 21.18 4.32
C LEU A 148 31.02 21.52 3.56
N GLU A 149 30.17 22.37 4.15
CA GLU A 149 28.94 22.88 3.53
C GLU A 149 29.24 23.64 2.22
N LYS A 150 30.27 24.49 2.20
CA LYS A 150 30.76 25.15 0.97
C LYS A 150 31.38 24.18 -0.04
N SER A 151 31.93 23.04 0.40
CA SER A 151 32.48 22.04 -0.53
C SER A 151 31.38 21.23 -1.25
N VAL A 152 30.22 21.05 -0.61
CA VAL A 152 29.01 20.49 -1.21
C VAL A 152 28.45 21.44 -2.28
N ASP A 153 28.47 22.76 -2.04
CA ASP A 153 28.16 23.78 -3.05
C ASP A 153 29.19 23.81 -4.20
N MET A 154 30.48 23.55 -3.93
CA MET A 154 31.48 23.43 -5.00
C MET A 154 31.25 22.19 -5.88
N LEU A 155 30.65 21.12 -5.34
CA LEU A 155 30.26 19.94 -6.11
C LEU A 155 29.00 20.18 -6.97
N SER A 156 28.07 21.03 -6.52
CA SER A 156 26.94 21.48 -7.35
C SER A 156 27.42 22.39 -8.50
N ILE A 157 28.32 23.32 -8.23
CA ILE A 157 28.96 24.17 -9.26
C ILE A 157 29.77 23.32 -10.26
N ARG A 158 30.45 22.26 -9.80
CA ARG A 158 31.20 21.35 -10.68
C ARG A 158 30.28 20.49 -11.54
N ARG A 159 29.08 20.15 -11.06
CA ARG A 159 28.03 19.46 -11.82
C ARG A 159 27.45 20.36 -12.92
N GLU A 160 27.06 21.59 -12.58
CA GLU A 160 26.55 22.57 -13.56
C GLU A 160 27.59 22.87 -14.66
N ARG A 161 28.87 22.95 -14.29
CA ARG A 161 29.95 23.15 -15.27
C ARG A 161 30.13 21.95 -16.21
N ILE A 162 30.00 20.72 -15.73
CA ILE A 162 30.09 19.51 -16.57
C ILE A 162 28.90 19.43 -17.53
N GLU A 163 27.69 19.78 -17.07
CA GLU A 163 26.48 19.82 -17.90
C GLU A 163 26.60 20.89 -19.00
N LEU A 164 27.11 22.08 -18.68
CA LEU A 164 27.38 23.13 -19.66
C LEU A 164 28.46 22.73 -20.67
N GLU A 165 29.53 22.07 -20.24
CA GLU A 165 30.57 21.55 -21.13
C GLU A 165 30.02 20.47 -22.07
N GLN A 166 29.14 19.58 -21.59
CA GLN A 166 28.47 18.55 -22.41
C GLN A 166 27.48 19.15 -23.42
N MET A 167 26.68 20.14 -23.02
CA MET A 167 25.78 20.86 -23.93
C MET A 167 26.55 21.56 -25.04
N TYR A 168 27.67 22.23 -24.71
CA TYR A 168 28.51 22.90 -25.68
C TYR A 168 29.16 21.92 -26.68
N PHE A 169 29.60 20.75 -26.21
CA PHE A 169 30.15 19.71 -27.08
C PHE A 169 29.11 19.11 -28.03
N GLU A 170 27.88 18.87 -27.58
CA GLU A 170 26.79 18.37 -28.44
C GLU A 170 26.33 19.41 -29.47
N GLN A 171 26.38 20.70 -29.13
CA GLN A 171 26.09 21.78 -30.07
C GLN A 171 27.17 21.89 -31.17
N LEU A 172 28.45 21.83 -30.80
CA LEU A 172 29.58 21.79 -31.74
C LEU A 172 29.52 20.58 -32.69
N LYS A 173 29.03 19.44 -32.19
CA LYS A 173 28.85 18.21 -32.97
C LYS A 173 27.72 18.37 -33.99
N LYS A 174 26.63 19.04 -33.64
CA LYS A 174 25.53 19.36 -34.55
C LYS A 174 25.93 20.37 -35.63
N GLU A 175 26.70 21.39 -35.26
CA GLU A 175 27.19 22.40 -36.22
C GLU A 175 28.17 21.78 -37.23
N LYS A 176 29.11 20.92 -36.79
CA LYS A 176 30.03 20.21 -37.70
C LYS A 176 29.36 19.17 -38.60
N LEU A 177 28.17 18.69 -38.26
CA LEU A 177 27.38 17.77 -39.09
C LEU A 177 26.48 18.51 -40.10
N ALA A 178 26.29 19.82 -39.96
CA ALA A 178 25.51 20.64 -40.87
C ALA A 178 26.34 21.22 -42.04
N ASP A 179 27.67 21.21 -41.91
CA ASP A 179 28.63 21.69 -42.93
C ASP A 179 29.17 20.57 -43.86
N LEU A 180 28.54 19.38 -43.86
CA LEU A 180 28.83 18.21 -44.72
C LEU A 180 27.63 17.91 -45.64
#